data_AF-A0AAW8DUH3-F1
#
_entry.id   AF-A0AAW8DUH3-F1
#
_cell.length_a   1.000
_cell.length_b   1.000
_cell.length_c   1.000
_cell.angle_alpha   90.00
_cell.angle_beta   90.00
_cell.angle_gamma   90.00
#
_symmetry.space_group_name_H-M   'P 1'
#
loop_
_entity.id
_entity.type
_entity.pdbx_description
1 polymer ?
#
loop_
_entity_poly.entity_id
_entity_poly.type
_entity_poly.pdbx_seq_one_letter_code
_entity_poly.pdbx_strand_id
1 'polypeptide(L)'
;MRTARVLSTLLSLLAAGCAFAALSNPLTRSELRLAGLKIDDPLALVHKNLGQPQRVIGAPGSGHSVLLYPGLRIEMSRSSRVLMLKSTSSRYCTPSGVCPGKPLEEVRKRWGEGSTDDDADGSGKVSYDDIGDSSCFVEVEPDKSKRFVHSVGFACP
;
A
#
# COMPACT_ATOMS: atom_id res chain seq x y z
N MET A 1 -9.22 21.40 76.76
CA MET A 1 -9.92 22.14 75.68
C MET A 1 -9.08 22.00 74.41
N ARG A 2 -9.42 21.06 73.53
CA ARG A 2 -10.15 21.22 72.24
C ARG A 2 -9.27 21.72 71.07
N THR A 3 -9.06 20.78 70.12
CA THR A 3 -9.04 20.91 68.64
C THR A 3 -7.91 21.74 67.98
N ALA A 4 -7.34 21.43 66.81
CA ALA A 4 -7.86 20.72 65.63
C ALA A 4 -6.73 20.14 64.72
N ARG A 5 -7.16 19.20 63.87
CA ARG A 5 -6.48 18.54 62.74
C ARG A 5 -6.07 19.54 61.64
N VAL A 6 -5.02 19.24 60.85
CA VAL A 6 -5.14 19.22 59.37
C VAL A 6 -4.16 18.17 58.80
N LEU A 7 -4.73 17.29 57.98
CA LEU A 7 -4.13 16.17 57.25
C LEU A 7 -3.37 16.73 56.03
N SER A 8 -2.08 16.42 55.86
CA SER A 8 -1.31 16.81 54.69
C SER A 8 -1.15 15.61 53.75
N THR A 9 -2.00 15.55 52.71
CA THR A 9 -1.91 14.61 51.60
C THR A 9 -1.51 15.39 50.34
N LEU A 10 -0.28 15.18 49.85
CA LEU A 10 0.19 15.59 48.53
C LEU A 10 1.10 14.47 48.00
N LEU A 11 1.16 14.10 46.73
CA LEU A 11 0.32 14.29 45.54
C LEU A 11 1.04 13.41 44.51
N SER A 12 0.69 12.13 44.42
CA SER A 12 1.31 11.22 43.45
C SER A 12 0.74 11.53 42.05
N LEU A 13 1.40 12.41 41.30
CA LEU A 13 1.16 12.56 39.86
C LEU A 13 1.59 11.27 39.16
N LEU A 14 0.65 10.34 38.96
CA LEU A 14 0.78 9.33 37.94
C LEU A 14 0.75 10.03 36.59
N ALA A 15 1.90 10.11 35.92
CA ALA A 15 1.99 10.41 34.50
C ALA A 15 1.30 9.27 33.73
N ALA A 16 0.00 9.41 33.50
CA ALA A 16 -0.74 8.62 32.53
C ALA A 16 -0.23 9.02 31.14
N GLY A 17 0.88 8.42 30.71
CA GLY A 17 1.30 8.45 29.32
C GLY A 17 0.19 7.81 28.50
N CYS A 18 -0.63 8.63 27.84
CA CYS A 18 -1.54 8.17 26.81
C CYS A 18 -0.67 7.58 25.69
N ALA A 19 -0.42 6.28 25.75
CA ALA A 19 -0.01 5.51 24.59
C ALA A 19 -1.19 5.57 23.61
N PHE A 20 -1.16 6.56 22.72
CA PHE A 20 -1.97 6.52 21.51
C PHE A 20 -1.46 5.30 20.74
N ALA A 21 -2.15 4.16 20.90
CA ALA A 21 -2.05 3.07 19.96
C ALA A 21 -2.37 3.69 18.60
N ALA A 22 -1.35 3.83 17.75
CA ALA A 22 -1.55 4.21 16.37
C ALA A 22 -2.50 3.15 15.79
N LEU A 23 -3.77 3.51 15.59
CA LEU A 23 -4.70 2.61 14.94
C LEU A 23 -4.12 2.33 13.56
N SER A 24 -3.76 1.07 13.33
CA SER A 24 -3.59 0.57 11.97
C SER A 24 -4.91 0.84 11.26
N ASN A 25 -4.85 1.62 10.18
CA ASN A 25 -6.03 1.78 9.35
C ASN A 25 -6.09 0.54 8.47
N PRO A 26 -7.13 -0.30 8.60
CA PRO A 26 -7.25 -1.48 7.76
C PRO A 26 -7.23 -1.03 6.30
N LEU A 27 -6.46 -1.76 5.49
CA LEU A 27 -6.35 -1.46 4.07
C LEU A 27 -7.73 -1.63 3.42
N THR A 28 -8.19 -0.62 2.69
CA THR A 28 -9.50 -0.66 2.01
C THR A 28 -9.32 -0.55 0.51
N ARG A 29 -10.39 -0.85 -0.26
CA ARG A 29 -10.35 -0.72 -1.73
C ARG A 29 -10.01 0.69 -2.21
N SER A 30 -10.16 1.73 -1.39
CA SER A 30 -9.73 3.06 -1.79
C SER A 30 -8.22 3.13 -1.99
N GLU A 31 -7.44 2.30 -1.29
CA GLU A 31 -5.97 2.25 -1.40
C GLU A 31 -5.48 1.63 -2.72
N LEU A 32 -6.35 0.87 -3.42
CA LEU A 32 -6.04 0.19 -4.68
C LEU A 32 -6.03 1.14 -5.87
N ARG A 33 -5.21 2.19 -5.76
CA ARG A 33 -5.03 3.22 -6.78
C ARG A 33 -3.57 3.58 -6.96
N LEU A 34 -3.12 3.64 -8.21
CA LEU A 34 -1.81 4.16 -8.60
C LEU A 34 -1.99 5.06 -9.82
N ALA A 35 -1.29 6.20 -9.84
CA ALA A 35 -1.37 7.16 -10.94
C ALA A 35 -2.82 7.62 -11.27
N GLY A 36 -3.70 7.65 -10.25
CA GLY A 36 -5.12 7.99 -10.40
C GLY A 36 -5.98 6.90 -11.04
N LEU A 37 -5.41 5.73 -11.35
CA LEU A 37 -6.10 4.58 -11.92
C LEU A 37 -6.43 3.56 -10.84
N LYS A 38 -7.49 2.78 -11.06
CA LYS A 38 -7.88 1.61 -10.25
C LYS A 38 -8.07 0.39 -11.15
N ILE A 39 -8.22 -0.77 -10.52
CA ILE A 39 -8.68 -1.98 -11.19
C ILE A 39 -10.01 -1.73 -11.91
N ASP A 40 -10.21 -2.41 -13.04
CA ASP A 40 -11.32 -2.29 -13.98
C ASP A 40 -11.43 -1.00 -14.79
N ASP A 41 -10.56 -0.01 -14.54
CA ASP A 41 -10.52 1.19 -15.38
C ASP A 41 -10.23 0.80 -16.85
N PRO A 42 -10.93 1.43 -17.81
CA PRO A 42 -10.77 1.07 -19.22
C PRO A 42 -9.47 1.64 -19.80
N LEU A 43 -8.92 0.99 -20.83
CA LEU A 43 -7.73 1.47 -21.57
C LEU A 43 -7.83 2.93 -22.00
N ALA A 44 -9.02 3.39 -22.39
CA ALA A 44 -9.25 4.79 -22.77
C ALA A 44 -8.94 5.78 -21.62
N LEU A 45 -9.26 5.41 -20.38
CA LEU A 45 -8.93 6.23 -19.20
C LEU A 45 -7.44 6.19 -18.89
N VAL A 46 -6.79 5.04 -19.08
CA VAL A 46 -5.32 4.91 -18.96
C VAL A 46 -4.63 5.87 -19.92
N HIS A 47 -5.00 5.85 -21.20
CA HIS A 47 -4.42 6.74 -22.21
C HIS A 47 -4.75 8.22 -21.96
N LYS A 48 -5.96 8.52 -21.46
CA LYS A 48 -6.33 9.88 -21.09
C LYS A 48 -5.45 10.43 -19.97
N ASN A 49 -5.14 9.61 -18.97
CA ASN A 49 -4.41 10.05 -17.79
C ASN A 49 -2.89 10.04 -17.99
N LEU A 50 -2.37 9.05 -18.72
CA LEU A 50 -0.93 8.77 -18.81
C LEU A 50 -0.34 8.96 -20.21
N GLY A 51 -1.18 9.17 -21.22
CA GLY A 51 -0.76 9.14 -22.61
C GLY A 51 -0.42 7.73 -23.10
N GLN A 52 0.37 7.64 -24.16
CA GLN A 52 0.79 6.37 -24.74
C GLN A 52 1.90 5.72 -23.89
N PRO A 53 1.89 4.39 -23.73
CA PRO A 53 2.97 3.68 -23.05
C PRO A 53 4.28 3.73 -23.84
N GLN A 54 5.42 3.62 -23.15
CA GLN A 54 6.73 3.51 -23.79
C GLN A 54 6.89 2.19 -24.54
N ARG A 55 6.23 1.14 -24.05
CA ARG A 55 6.26 -0.19 -24.65
C ARG A 55 4.99 -0.94 -24.30
N VAL A 56 4.52 -1.72 -25.26
CA VAL A 56 3.45 -2.70 -25.07
C VAL A 56 4.04 -4.10 -25.25
N ILE A 57 3.73 -5.02 -24.33
CA ILE A 57 4.05 -6.44 -24.45
C ILE A 57 2.75 -7.20 -24.69
N GLY A 58 2.75 -8.10 -25.67
CA GLY A 58 1.53 -8.76 -26.14
C GLY A 58 0.75 -7.93 -27.16
N ALA A 59 -0.23 -8.54 -27.81
CA ALA A 59 -1.13 -7.85 -28.72
C ALA A 59 -2.33 -7.26 -27.95
N PRO A 60 -2.83 -6.07 -28.30
CA PRO A 60 -4.11 -5.58 -27.78
C PRO A 60 -5.22 -6.61 -27.99
N GLY A 61 -5.97 -6.94 -26.94
CA GLY A 61 -7.00 -8.00 -26.98
C GLY A 61 -6.48 -9.42 -26.74
N SER A 62 -5.16 -9.63 -26.68
CA SER A 62 -4.62 -10.82 -26.03
C SER A 62 -4.91 -10.72 -24.53
N GLY A 63 -5.13 -11.85 -23.86
CA GLY A 63 -5.53 -11.83 -22.43
C GLY A 63 -4.49 -11.34 -21.44
N HIS A 64 -3.33 -10.90 -21.92
CA HIS A 64 -2.18 -10.51 -21.11
C HIS A 64 -1.41 -9.36 -21.78
N SER A 65 -2.10 -8.33 -22.28
CA SER A 65 -1.39 -7.14 -22.78
C SER A 65 -0.85 -6.33 -21.61
N VAL A 66 0.44 -5.97 -21.65
CA VAL A 66 1.13 -5.21 -20.59
C VAL A 66 1.56 -3.86 -21.15
N LEU A 67 1.17 -2.79 -20.47
CA LEU A 67 1.56 -1.42 -20.79
C LEU A 67 2.70 -0.99 -19.84
N LEU A 68 3.80 -0.51 -20.40
CA LEU A 68 4.96 -0.06 -19.65
C LEU A 68 5.11 1.45 -19.77
N TYR A 69 5.07 2.12 -18.62
CA TYR A 69 5.33 3.54 -18.44
C TYR A 69 6.57 3.74 -17.55
N PRO A 70 7.16 4.95 -17.49
CA PRO A 70 8.32 5.23 -16.62
C PRO A 70 8.05 4.96 -15.13
N GLY A 71 8.38 3.75 -14.66
CA GLY A 71 8.17 3.33 -13.28
C GLY A 71 6.75 2.88 -12.93
N LEU A 72 5.95 2.54 -13.95
CA LEU A 72 4.61 1.96 -13.78
C LEU A 72 4.37 0.86 -14.81
N ARG A 73 3.92 -0.30 -14.33
CA ARG A 73 3.49 -1.45 -15.12
C ARG A 73 1.99 -1.63 -14.94
N ILE A 74 1.27 -1.81 -16.04
CA ILE A 74 -0.17 -2.04 -16.05
C ILE A 74 -0.42 -3.32 -16.84
N GLU A 75 -1.08 -4.31 -16.24
CA GLU A 75 -1.60 -5.45 -16.99
C GLU A 75 -3.07 -5.22 -17.31
N MET A 76 -3.45 -5.53 -18.55
CA MET A 76 -4.82 -5.39 -19.03
C MET A 76 -5.43 -6.77 -19.28
N SER A 77 -6.71 -6.91 -18.94
CA SER A 77 -7.52 -8.07 -19.27
C SER A 77 -7.84 -8.14 -20.77
N ARG A 78 -8.39 -9.28 -21.23
CA ARG A 78 -8.92 -9.45 -22.61
C ARG A 78 -9.90 -8.34 -23.01
N SER A 79 -10.69 -7.86 -22.05
CA SER A 79 -11.69 -6.81 -22.25
C SER A 79 -11.09 -5.39 -22.17
N SER A 80 -9.76 -5.26 -22.25
CA SER A 80 -9.03 -3.98 -22.20
C SER A 80 -9.33 -3.16 -20.92
N ARG A 81 -9.40 -3.85 -19.78
CA ARG A 81 -9.55 -3.25 -18.45
C ARG A 81 -8.33 -3.52 -17.58
N VAL A 82 -7.97 -2.60 -16.70
CA VAL A 82 -6.85 -2.76 -15.77
C VAL A 82 -7.10 -3.98 -14.87
N LEU A 83 -6.16 -4.92 -14.87
CA LEU A 83 -6.14 -6.13 -14.04
C LEU A 83 -5.13 -6.02 -12.89
N MET A 84 -3.99 -5.38 -13.16
CA MET A 84 -2.92 -5.17 -12.19
C MET A 84 -2.25 -3.82 -12.42
N LEU A 85 -1.87 -3.16 -11.32
CA LEU A 85 -1.00 -1.98 -11.32
C LEU A 85 0.22 -2.27 -10.43
N LYS A 86 1.44 -1.97 -10.92
CA LYS A 86 2.68 -2.06 -10.12
C LYS A 86 3.57 -0.85 -10.38
N SER A 87 3.91 -0.13 -9.31
CA SER A 87 4.77 1.06 -9.32
C SER A 87 6.16 0.73 -8.80
N THR A 88 7.19 1.24 -9.48
CA THR A 88 8.58 1.30 -9.01
C THR A 88 9.09 2.74 -8.91
N SER A 89 8.19 3.73 -9.01
CA SER A 89 8.51 5.16 -8.91
C SER A 89 7.77 5.83 -7.78
N SER A 90 8.47 6.70 -7.05
CA SER A 90 7.88 7.60 -6.05
C SER A 90 6.82 8.55 -6.59
N ARG A 91 6.66 8.65 -7.93
CA ARG A 91 5.60 9.42 -8.59
C ARG A 91 4.22 8.77 -8.49
N TYR A 92 4.15 7.46 -8.29
CA TYR A 92 2.89 6.73 -8.22
C TYR A 92 2.79 6.06 -6.86
N CYS A 93 2.06 6.73 -5.98
CA CYS A 93 1.78 6.32 -4.62
C CYS A 93 0.34 5.84 -4.49
N THR A 94 0.08 5.02 -3.48
CA THR A 94 -1.29 4.82 -3.00
C THR A 94 -1.85 6.11 -2.40
N PRO A 95 -3.17 6.25 -2.24
CA PRO A 95 -3.80 7.43 -1.63
C PRO A 95 -3.28 7.76 -0.23
N SER A 96 -2.94 6.76 0.59
CA SER A 96 -2.32 7.00 1.89
C SER A 96 -0.82 7.35 1.83
N GLY A 97 -0.22 7.41 0.64
CA GLY A 97 1.15 7.85 0.44
C GLY A 97 2.21 6.75 0.57
N VAL A 98 1.84 5.48 0.36
CA VAL A 98 2.83 4.40 0.24
C VAL A 98 3.36 4.38 -1.19
N CYS A 99 4.68 4.50 -1.33
CA CYS A 99 5.35 4.54 -2.63
C CYS A 99 6.77 3.97 -2.54
N PRO A 100 7.36 3.59 -3.69
CA PRO A 100 8.77 3.26 -3.80
C PRO A 100 9.68 4.35 -3.20
N GLY A 101 10.66 3.92 -2.41
CA GLY A 101 11.59 4.75 -1.64
C GLY A 101 11.13 5.07 -0.21
N LYS A 102 9.88 4.76 0.17
CA LYS A 102 9.42 4.94 1.56
C LYS A 102 10.01 3.88 2.50
N PRO A 103 10.27 4.19 3.78
CA PRO A 103 10.67 3.19 4.76
C PRO A 103 9.58 2.12 4.90
N LEU A 104 9.98 0.85 4.92
CA LEU A 104 9.07 -0.29 5.07
C LEU A 104 8.35 -0.25 6.43
N GLU A 105 9.03 0.25 7.47
CA GLU A 105 8.44 0.45 8.80
C GLU A 105 7.25 1.43 8.78
N GLU A 106 7.29 2.47 7.93
CA GLU A 106 6.14 3.39 7.79
C GLU A 106 4.93 2.67 7.17
N VAL A 107 5.16 1.75 6.23
CA VAL A 107 4.11 0.94 5.63
C VAL A 107 3.49 0.01 6.68
N ARG A 108 4.33 -0.68 7.46
CA ARG A 108 3.88 -1.58 8.53
C ARG A 108 3.09 -0.87 9.62
N LYS A 109 3.55 0.32 10.04
CA LYS A 109 2.79 1.17 10.97
C LYS A 109 1.42 1.57 10.42
N ARG A 110 1.30 1.70 9.10
CA ARG A 110 0.06 2.15 8.45
C ARG A 110 -0.92 1.02 8.19
N TRP A 111 -0.47 -0.07 7.59
CA TRP A 111 -1.31 -1.17 7.10
C TRP A 111 -1.21 -2.45 7.94
N GLY A 112 -0.35 -2.46 8.96
CA GLY A 112 0.00 -3.66 9.72
C GLY A 112 1.15 -4.44 9.08
N GLU A 113 1.53 -5.55 9.71
CA GLU A 113 2.70 -6.34 9.32
C GLU A 113 2.56 -7.03 7.96
N GLY A 114 1.32 -7.31 7.53
CA GLY A 114 1.06 -8.13 6.34
C GLY A 114 1.50 -9.60 6.52
N SER A 115 1.24 -10.41 5.51
CA SER A 115 1.85 -11.73 5.37
C SER A 115 3.18 -11.56 4.63
N THR A 116 4.26 -12.14 5.13
CA THR A 116 5.49 -12.24 4.33
C THR A 116 5.46 -13.61 3.66
N ASP A 117 5.44 -13.61 2.34
CA ASP A 117 5.73 -14.81 1.59
C ASP A 117 7.24 -15.03 1.69
N ASP A 118 7.66 -16.02 2.48
CA ASP A 118 9.03 -16.51 2.48
C ASP A 118 9.28 -17.24 1.15
N ASP A 119 9.29 -16.48 0.06
CA ASP A 119 9.58 -16.97 -1.29
C ASP A 119 10.99 -17.60 -1.31
N ALA A 120 11.14 -18.66 -2.12
CA ALA A 120 12.44 -19.29 -2.40
C ALA A 120 13.48 -18.31 -3.01
N ASP A 121 13.04 -17.13 -3.47
CA ASP A 121 13.89 -16.06 -4.01
C ASP A 121 14.43 -15.08 -2.94
N GLY A 122 13.96 -15.18 -1.69
CA GLY A 122 14.41 -14.36 -0.55
C GLY A 122 14.01 -12.88 -0.64
N SER A 123 13.11 -12.51 -1.56
CA SER A 123 12.67 -11.14 -1.81
C SER A 123 11.96 -10.51 -0.60
N GLY A 124 11.30 -11.31 0.23
CA GLY A 124 10.60 -10.83 1.43
C GLY A 124 9.45 -9.89 1.11
N LYS A 125 8.71 -10.20 0.04
CA LYS A 125 7.48 -9.48 -0.34
C LYS A 125 6.48 -9.53 0.82
N VAL A 126 5.81 -8.41 1.03
CA VAL A 126 4.74 -8.29 2.03
C VAL A 126 3.42 -8.19 1.30
N SER A 127 2.54 -9.15 1.56
CA SER A 127 1.21 -9.27 0.99
C SER A 127 0.15 -8.81 1.99
N TYR A 128 -0.90 -8.17 1.47
CA TYR A 128 -2.06 -7.73 2.23
C TYR A 128 -3.32 -8.16 1.47
N ASP A 129 -4.00 -9.20 1.97
CA ASP A 129 -5.06 -9.89 1.22
C ASP A 129 -6.48 -9.56 1.73
N ASP A 130 -6.61 -9.09 2.97
CA ASP A 130 -7.90 -8.79 3.60
C ASP A 130 -8.42 -7.38 3.23
N ILE A 131 -8.73 -7.17 1.95
CA ILE A 131 -9.11 -5.85 1.42
C ILE A 131 -10.63 -5.77 1.18
N GLY A 132 -11.39 -5.50 2.25
CA GLY A 132 -12.82 -5.15 2.19
C GLY A 132 -13.66 -6.14 1.37
N ASP A 133 -13.58 -7.43 1.72
CA ASP A 133 -14.30 -8.56 1.11
C ASP A 133 -14.07 -8.66 -0.42
N SER A 134 -12.84 -8.42 -0.87
CA SER A 134 -12.45 -8.59 -2.28
C SER A 134 -11.44 -9.71 -2.44
N SER A 135 -11.31 -10.24 -3.67
CA SER A 135 -10.21 -11.14 -4.05
C SER A 135 -8.89 -10.39 -4.28
N CYS A 136 -8.88 -9.06 -4.11
CA CYS A 136 -7.73 -8.24 -4.41
C CYS A 136 -6.67 -8.33 -3.32
N PHE A 137 -5.41 -8.21 -3.70
CA PHE A 137 -4.30 -8.10 -2.77
C PHE A 137 -3.39 -6.92 -3.10
N VAL A 138 -2.68 -6.41 -2.08
CA VAL A 138 -1.55 -5.47 -2.26
C VAL A 138 -0.25 -6.21 -1.97
N GLU A 139 0.71 -6.06 -2.87
CA GLU A 139 2.09 -6.51 -2.71
C GLU A 139 3.01 -5.31 -2.51
N VAL A 140 3.80 -5.35 -1.45
CA VAL A 140 4.90 -4.42 -1.19
C VAL A 140 6.21 -5.19 -1.25
N GLU A 141 7.00 -4.92 -2.27
CA GLU A 141 8.31 -5.54 -2.43
C GLU A 141 9.37 -4.62 -1.83
N PRO A 142 10.17 -5.08 -0.87
CA PRO A 142 11.25 -4.27 -0.32
C PRO A 142 12.47 -4.24 -1.24
N ASP A 143 13.35 -3.26 -1.02
CA ASP A 143 14.64 -3.21 -1.68
C ASP A 143 15.61 -4.27 -1.13
N LYS A 144 16.80 -4.38 -1.74
CA LYS A 144 17.82 -5.35 -1.30
C LYS A 144 18.24 -5.18 0.16
N SER A 145 18.09 -3.97 0.72
CA SER A 145 18.40 -3.71 2.14
C SER A 145 17.28 -4.12 3.09
N LYS A 146 16.10 -4.45 2.56
CA LYS A 146 14.86 -4.75 3.29
C LYS A 146 14.36 -3.59 4.16
N ARG A 147 14.82 -2.36 3.89
CA ARG A 147 14.47 -1.16 4.67
C ARG A 147 13.53 -0.23 3.96
N PHE A 148 13.55 -0.22 2.63
CA PHE A 148 12.74 0.68 1.82
C PHE A 148 11.86 -0.11 0.86
N VAL A 149 10.71 0.47 0.50
CA VAL A 149 9.84 -0.05 -0.55
C VAL A 149 10.57 0.06 -1.89
N HIS A 150 10.77 -1.06 -2.58
CA HIS A 150 11.22 -1.07 -3.97
C HIS A 150 10.04 -0.93 -4.92
N SER A 151 8.96 -1.65 -4.66
CA SER A 151 7.75 -1.60 -5.48
C SER A 151 6.49 -1.75 -4.64
N VAL A 152 5.39 -1.19 -5.14
CA VAL A 152 4.04 -1.42 -4.62
C VAL A 152 3.15 -1.80 -5.78
N GLY A 153 2.39 -2.86 -5.65
CA GLY A 153 1.45 -3.29 -6.67
C GLY A 153 0.20 -3.90 -6.07
N PHE A 154 -0.81 -4.07 -6.91
CA PHE A 154 -2.02 -4.78 -6.55
C PHE A 154 -2.71 -5.35 -7.78
N ALA A 155 -3.38 -6.47 -7.56
CA ALA A 155 -4.15 -7.18 -8.57
C ALA A 155 -5.44 -7.70 -7.96
N CYS A 156 -6.46 -7.89 -8.79
CA CYS A 156 -7.69 -8.60 -8.44
C CYS A 156 -7.86 -9.76 -9.43
N PRO A 157 -7.59 -11.01 -9.01
CA PRO A 157 -7.86 -12.20 -9.81
C PRO A 157 -9.36 -12.46 -9.99
#